data_AF-W1Y8S9-F1
#
_entry.id   AF-W1Y8S9-F1
#
_cell.length_a   1.000
_cell.length_b   1.000
_cell.length_c   1.000
_cell.angle_alpha   90.00
_cell.angle_beta   90.00
_cell.angle_gamma   90.00
#
_symmetry.space_group_name_H-M   'P 1'
#
loop_
_entity.id
_entity.type
_entity.pdbx_description
1 polymer ?
#
loop_
_entity_poly.entity_id
_entity_poly.type
_entity_poly.pdbx_seq_one_letter_code
_entity_poly.pdbx_strand_id
1 'polypeptide(L)' 'VAQARGTPGVECLSPQVLTGDNGLTLIENAPWGVVASVTPSTNPAATVINNAISLIAAGNSGILAKKAPNP' A
#
# COMPACT_ATOMS: atom_id res chain seq x y z
N VAL A 1 17.16 -7.46 2.48
CA VAL A 1 17.32 -6.14 3.12
C VAL A 1 16.97 -4.97 2.18
N ALA A 2 17.36 -5.01 0.90
CA ALA A 2 17.03 -3.95 -0.07
C ALA A 2 15.52 -3.75 -0.29
N GLN A 3 14.75 -4.83 -0.42
CA GLN A 3 13.29 -4.76 -0.62
C GLN A 3 12.60 -4.02 0.54
N ALA A 4 12.93 -4.37 1.78
CA ALA A 4 12.34 -3.74 2.97
C ALA A 4 12.63 -2.23 3.13
N ARG A 5 13.70 -1.71 2.52
CA ARG A 5 14.04 -0.28 2.55
C ARG A 5 13.36 0.53 1.44
N GLY A 6 12.94 -0.15 0.36
CA GLY A 6 12.23 0.47 -0.77
C GLY A 6 10.72 0.26 -0.71
N THR A 7 10.22 -0.56 0.22
CA THR A 7 8.79 -0.80 0.37
C THR A 7 8.11 0.39 1.04
N PRO A 8 7.09 1.00 0.42
CA PRO A 8 6.34 2.11 1.02
C PRO A 8 5.72 1.70 2.36
N GLY A 9 6.06 2.43 3.43
CA GLY A 9 5.46 2.32 4.75
C GLY A 9 4.50 3.48 5.06
N VAL A 10 4.20 3.67 6.34
CA VAL A 10 3.28 4.70 6.83
C VAL A 10 3.78 6.12 6.56
N GLU A 11 5.09 6.29 6.39
CA GLU A 11 5.72 7.55 6.01
C GLU A 11 5.27 8.07 4.64
N CYS A 12 4.69 7.21 3.79
CA CYS A 12 4.11 7.61 2.51
C CYS A 12 2.74 8.30 2.66
N LEU A 13 2.10 8.19 3.83
CA LEU A 13 0.83 8.87 4.14
C LEU A 13 1.14 10.22 4.79
N SER A 14 0.87 11.32 4.07
CA SER A 14 1.07 12.67 4.58
C SER A 14 -0.24 13.45 4.56
N PRO A 15 -0.69 14.03 5.69
CA PRO A 15 -1.83 14.91 5.72
C PRO A 15 -1.50 16.24 5.02
N GLN A 16 -2.48 16.83 4.35
CA GLN A 16 -2.41 18.21 3.88
C GLN A 16 -3.39 19.07 4.65
N VAL A 17 -2.93 20.25 5.07
CA VAL A 17 -3.75 21.21 5.80
C VAL A 17 -3.83 22.48 4.99
N LEU A 18 -5.05 22.91 4.70
CA LEU A 18 -5.35 24.19 4.07
C LEU A 18 -6.00 25.08 5.13
N THR A 19 -5.37 26.21 5.44
CA THR A 19 -5.87 27.20 6.39
C THR A 19 -6.19 28.52 5.69
N GLY A 20 -7.22 29.19 6.16
CA GLY A 20 -7.59 30.53 5.68
C GLY A 20 -8.72 31.11 6.51
N ASP A 21 -9.29 32.21 6.04
CA ASP A 21 -10.33 32.95 6.77
C ASP A 21 -11.60 32.13 7.02
N ASN A 22 -11.86 31.11 6.19
CA ASN A 22 -12.99 30.19 6.31
C ASN A 22 -12.70 28.99 7.22
N GLY A 23 -11.58 28.98 7.94
CA GLY A 23 -11.20 27.93 8.88
C GLY A 23 -10.11 26.99 8.35
N LEU A 24 -10.21 25.72 8.72
CA LEU A 24 -9.21 24.69 8.49
C LEU A 24 -9.83 23.50 7.74
N THR A 25 -9.21 23.12 6.62
CA THR A 25 -9.53 21.89 5.88
C THR A 25 -8.35 20.93 5.98
N LEU A 26 -8.64 19.71 6.45
CA LEU A 26 -7.68 18.61 6.52
C LEU A 26 -7.99 17.61 5.41
N ILE A 27 -6.97 17.19 4.68
CA ILE A 27 -7.04 16.18 3.63
C ILE A 27 -6.10 15.04 4.01
N GLU A 28 -6.66 13.84 4.17
CA GLU A 28 -5.94 12.64 4.56
C GLU A 28 -6.26 11.46 3.64
N ASN A 29 -5.30 10.53 3.54
CA ASN A 29 -5.49 9.28 2.83
C ASN A 29 -6.23 8.29 3.74
N ALA A 30 -7.38 7.80 3.28
CA ALA A 30 -8.17 6.80 3.99
C ALA A 30 -7.99 5.40 3.35
N PRO A 31 -8.16 4.32 4.12
CA PRO A 31 -8.10 2.96 3.59
C PRO A 31 -9.24 2.71 2.60
N TRP A 32 -8.95 1.90 1.58
CA TRP A 32 -9.92 1.38 0.62
C TRP A 32 -10.72 0.19 1.18
N GLY A 33 -10.16 -0.56 2.13
CA GLY A 33 -10.79 -1.73 2.74
C GLY A 33 -10.09 -3.03 2.36
N VAL A 34 -10.68 -3.82 1.44
CA VAL A 34 -10.10 -5.09 0.97
C VAL A 34 -9.49 -4.90 -0.40
N VAL A 35 -8.19 -5.21 -0.55
CA VAL A 35 -7.47 -5.11 -1.83
C VAL A 35 -6.97 -6.48 -2.28
N ALA A 36 -7.30 -6.87 -3.50
CA ALA A 36 -6.78 -8.09 -4.12
C ALA A 36 -5.50 -7.79 -4.90
N SER A 37 -4.41 -8.51 -4.60
CA SER A 37 -3.11 -8.37 -5.25
C SER A 37 -2.72 -9.66 -5.95
N VAL A 38 -2.61 -9.61 -7.27
CA VAL A 38 -2.14 -10.71 -8.11
C VAL A 38 -0.64 -10.56 -8.33
N THR A 39 0.12 -11.55 -7.88
CA THR A 39 1.59 -11.51 -7.89
C THR A 39 2.17 -12.24 -9.10
N PRO A 40 3.18 -11.66 -9.77
CA PRO A 40 3.81 -12.25 -10.94
C PRO A 40 4.68 -13.46 -10.56
N SER A 41 4.91 -14.36 -11.52
CA SER A 41 5.73 -15.56 -11.34
C SER A 41 7.24 -15.29 -11.39
N THR A 42 7.66 -14.12 -11.87
CA THR A 42 9.07 -13.73 -12.02
C THR A 42 9.74 -13.34 -10.70
N ASN A 43 9.00 -12.73 -9.79
CA ASN A 43 9.50 -12.35 -8.46
C ASN A 43 8.40 -12.42 -7.38
N PRO A 44 7.82 -13.60 -7.14
CA PRO A 44 6.61 -13.73 -6.32
C PRO A 44 6.85 -13.33 -4.86
N ALA A 45 8.00 -13.67 -4.29
CA ALA A 45 8.30 -13.38 -2.88
C ALA A 45 8.47 -11.88 -2.62
N ALA A 46 9.26 -11.17 -3.43
CA ALA A 46 9.47 -9.74 -3.22
C ALA A 46 8.18 -8.94 -3.44
N THR A 47 7.38 -9.30 -4.46
CA THR A 47 6.10 -8.62 -4.71
C THR A 47 5.10 -8.85 -3.59
N VAL A 48 5.00 -10.08 -3.06
CA VAL A 48 4.13 -10.36 -1.90
C VAL A 48 4.55 -9.51 -0.70
N ILE A 49 5.84 -9.47 -0.37
CA ILE A 49 6.35 -8.72 0.78
C ILE A 49 6.08 -7.22 0.62
N ASN A 50 6.38 -6.67 -0.57
CA ASN A 50 6.16 -5.26 -0.86
C ASN A 50 4.68 -4.89 -0.70
N ASN A 51 3.79 -5.63 -1.36
CA ASN A 51 2.38 -5.30 -1.38
C ASN A 51 1.73 -5.51 -0.01
N ALA A 52 2.13 -6.54 0.73
CA ALA A 52 1.63 -6.78 2.09
C ALA A 52 1.92 -5.60 3.01
N ILE A 53 3.17 -5.13 3.04
CA ILE A 53 3.58 -4.01 3.89
C ILE A 53 2.85 -2.73 3.47
N SER A 54 2.81 -2.39 2.18
CA SER A 54 2.15 -1.17 1.72
C SER A 54 0.64 -1.18 1.96
N LEU A 55 -0.03 -2.33 1.80
CA LEU A 55 -1.47 -2.45 2.07
C LEU A 55 -1.77 -2.27 3.56
N ILE A 56 -1.00 -2.91 4.43
CA ILE A 56 -1.16 -2.78 5.89
C ILE A 56 -0.83 -1.34 6.33
N ALA A 57 0.23 -0.74 5.80
CA ALA A 57 0.60 0.64 6.09
C ALA A 57 -0.50 1.64 5.71
N ALA A 58 -1.20 1.39 4.59
CA ALA A 58 -2.34 2.17 4.15
C ALA A 58 -3.67 1.81 4.85
N GLY A 59 -3.66 0.94 5.87
CA GLY A 59 -4.84 0.55 6.63
C GLY A 59 -5.78 -0.44 5.93
N ASN A 60 -5.31 -1.13 4.88
CA ASN A 60 -6.10 -2.10 4.13
C ASN A 60 -5.87 -3.53 4.64
N SER A 61 -6.86 -4.39 4.38
CA SER A 61 -6.69 -5.84 4.37
C SER A 61 -6.38 -6.31 2.93
N GLY A 62 -5.52 -7.33 2.80
CA GLY A 62 -5.02 -7.78 1.51
C GLY A 62 -5.32 -9.26 1.23
N ILE A 63 -5.78 -9.57 0.01
CA ILE A 63 -5.82 -10.93 -0.52
C ILE A 63 -4.66 -11.08 -1.51
N LEU A 64 -3.78 -12.04 -1.28
CA LEU A 64 -2.58 -12.26 -2.09
C LEU A 64 -2.73 -13.53 -2.93
N ALA A 65 -2.89 -13.37 -4.24
CA ALA A 65 -2.98 -14.48 -5.18
C ALA A 65 -1.68 -14.62 -5.98
N LYS A 66 -1.14 -15.83 -6.11
CA LYS A 66 -0.02 -16.10 -7.02
C LYS A 66 -0.56 -16.48 -8.39
N LYS A 67 0.02 -15.91 -9.45
CA LYS A 67 -0.25 -16.38 -10.81
C LYS A 67 0.19 -17.85 -10.90
N ALA A 68 -0.72 -18.72 -11.33
CA ALA A 68 -0.42 -20.13 -11.59
C ALA A 68 0.64 -20.26 -12.71
N PRO A 69 1.52 -21.28 -12.66
CA PRO A 69 2.34 -21.63 -13.81
C PRO A 69 1.41 -21.95 -15.00
N ASN A 70 1.79 -21.49 -16.20
CA ASN A 70 1.07 -21.85 -17.42
C ASN A 70 1.11 -23.38 -17.58
N PRO A 71 0.03 -24.03 -18.05
CA PRO A 71 0.06 -25.47 -18.36
C PRO A 71 1.13 -25.80 -19.40
#